data_AF-A0A972ZMD2-F1
#
_entry.id   AF-A0A972ZMD2-F1
#
_cell.length_a   1.000
_cell.length_b   1.000
_cell.length_c   1.000
_cell.angle_alpha   90.00
_cell.angle_beta   90.00
_cell.angle_gamma   90.00
#
_symmetry.space_group_name_H-M   'P 1'
#
loop_
_entity.id
_entity.type
_entity.pdbx_description
1 polymer ?
#
loop_
_entity_poly.entity_id
_entity_poly.type
_entity_poly.pdbx_seq_one_letter_code
_entity_poly.pdbx_strand_id
1 'polypeptide(L)'
;MDFSQNRTLAQAFGDQPEAARTAITSVDFLKWVNRNLVDTGGEQPMSEVITELLENTSDKNDAFLPTRICQVLDPLGPMRFKGLVMFPDGVGAMLAEAVRTKNADSIQRIAECIDSGVPLDWTQNREDNLLMDQSSAKKNIKRVQQLLKITTPGYGIERCLYDLNSFAPCMSPLLDKAYVYSLRDLMPALESIVSKAGELPGLIDRHIVAFIAARSKGQLDMKLKPLEEDGGKAISARIAILYLFAFVQREYGPDTLPHLTKWLAEELKPALDLYKGRSLRDDLTRKLDVVVATGKISRLYAHLHHPATIKKDQVQFAAAQRELVETTAKIAELESERFFNKARRAGWRIASGISSCIAVFTIGVLFLT
;
A
#
# COMPACT_ATOMS: atom_id res chain seq x y z
N MET A 1 6.46 40.59 28.93
CA MET A 1 6.45 40.38 27.46
C MET A 1 6.87 41.70 26.85
N ASP A 2 8.17 41.88 26.59
CA ASP A 2 8.72 43.14 26.09
C ASP A 2 9.00 43.01 24.59
N PHE A 3 7.93 42.81 23.81
CA PHE A 3 8.00 42.76 22.36
C PHE A 3 7.37 44.01 21.77
N SER A 4 8.09 44.72 20.90
CA SER A 4 7.63 45.96 20.27
C SER A 4 7.08 45.75 18.86
N GLN A 5 7.23 44.55 18.27
CA GLN A 5 6.80 44.22 16.92
C GLN A 5 6.12 42.84 16.89
N ASN A 6 5.00 42.76 16.16
CA ASN A 6 4.20 41.54 16.02
C ASN A 6 5.04 40.35 15.50
N ARG A 7 5.94 40.62 14.53
CA ARG A 7 6.80 39.60 13.92
C ARG A 7 7.81 39.00 14.90
N THR A 8 8.37 39.81 15.79
CA THR A 8 9.32 39.34 16.81
C THR A 8 8.62 38.45 17.83
N LEU A 9 7.37 38.78 18.19
CA LEU A 9 6.54 37.93 19.03
C LEU A 9 6.20 36.61 18.34
N ALA A 10 5.81 36.64 17.06
CA ALA A 10 5.54 35.43 16.28
C ALA A 10 6.78 34.52 16.17
N GLN A 11 7.97 35.10 15.99
CA GLN A 11 9.22 34.35 16.00
C GLN A 11 9.46 33.67 17.35
N ALA A 12 9.41 34.43 18.45
CA ALA A 12 9.61 33.89 19.79
C ALA A 12 8.62 32.76 20.13
N PHE A 13 7.37 32.91 19.71
CA PHE A 13 6.34 31.88 19.89
C PHE A 13 6.61 30.61 19.07
N GLY A 14 7.14 30.75 17.86
CA GLY A 14 7.56 29.61 17.03
C GLY A 14 8.76 28.86 17.58
N ASP A 15 9.74 29.58 18.13
CA ASP A 15 10.97 29.00 18.69
C ASP A 15 10.70 28.24 20.00
N GLN A 16 9.70 28.67 20.78
CA GLN A 16 9.33 28.07 22.06
C GLN A 16 7.81 27.80 22.15
N PRO A 17 7.29 26.81 21.42
CA PRO A 17 5.84 26.59 21.30
C PRO A 17 5.16 26.26 22.63
N GLU A 18 5.83 25.53 23.54
CA GLU A 18 5.25 25.23 24.86
C GLU A 18 5.16 26.47 25.77
N ALA A 19 6.21 27.29 25.81
CA ALA A 19 6.19 28.54 26.56
C ALA A 19 5.17 29.53 25.96
N ALA A 20 5.07 29.57 24.63
CA ALA A 20 4.07 30.34 23.90
C ALA A 20 2.65 29.94 24.30
N ARG A 21 2.37 28.63 24.37
CA ARG A 21 1.07 28.11 24.80
C ARG A 21 0.70 28.57 26.21
N THR A 22 1.62 28.49 27.17
CA THR A 22 1.40 29.01 28.52
C THR A 22 1.14 30.52 28.51
N ALA A 23 1.89 31.29 27.73
CA ALA A 23 1.71 32.73 27.61
C ALA A 23 0.35 33.09 26.99
N ILE A 24 -0.04 32.44 25.88
CA ILE A 24 -1.26 32.71 25.13
C ILE A 24 -2.53 32.46 25.96
N THR A 25 -2.51 31.44 26.82
CA THR A 25 -3.65 31.10 27.69
C THR A 25 -3.78 31.99 28.92
N SER A 26 -2.84 32.92 29.14
CA SER A 26 -2.89 33.86 30.26
C SER A 26 -3.85 35.03 30.01
N VAL A 27 -4.50 35.50 31.06
CA VAL A 27 -5.38 36.70 31.00
C VAL A 27 -4.58 37.95 30.58
N ASP A 28 -3.28 37.98 30.90
CA ASP A 28 -2.40 39.10 30.57
C ASP A 28 -2.10 39.18 29.08
N PHE A 29 -2.13 38.06 28.35
CA PHE A 29 -1.94 38.04 26.90
C PHE A 29 -3.07 38.78 26.18
N LEU A 30 -4.34 38.52 26.52
CA LEU A 30 -5.48 39.25 25.93
C LEU A 30 -5.41 40.76 26.20
N LYS A 31 -5.03 41.16 27.43
CA LYS A 31 -4.82 42.57 27.76
C LYS A 31 -3.69 43.20 26.96
N TRP A 32 -2.63 42.44 26.71
CA TRP A 32 -1.49 42.88 25.92
C TRP A 32 -1.85 43.02 24.43
N VAL A 33 -2.55 42.03 23.87
CA VAL A 33 -3.06 41.98 22.49
C VAL A 33 -3.89 43.24 22.18
N ASN A 34 -4.84 43.58 23.06
CA ASN A 34 -5.73 44.73 22.88
C ASN A 34 -5.04 46.09 23.03
N ARG A 35 -3.81 46.14 23.57
CA ARG A 35 -3.09 47.40 23.85
C ARG A 35 -1.91 47.66 22.92
N ASN A 36 -1.23 46.60 22.46
CA ASN A 36 0.09 46.71 21.84
C ASN A 36 0.15 46.17 20.41
N LEU A 37 -0.87 45.48 19.92
CA LEU A 37 -0.86 45.03 18.53
C LEU A 37 -1.05 46.20 17.58
N VAL A 38 -0.18 46.25 16.57
CA VAL A 38 -0.28 47.20 15.47
C VAL A 38 -0.99 46.52 14.32
N ASP A 39 -2.20 46.94 13.97
CA ASP A 39 -2.96 46.38 12.85
C ASP A 39 -2.25 46.58 11.52
N THR A 40 -2.26 45.54 10.69
CA THR A 40 -1.57 45.51 9.39
C THR A 40 -2.49 45.88 8.21
N GLY A 41 -3.72 46.31 8.48
CA GLY A 41 -4.66 46.80 7.47
C GLY A 41 -5.56 45.75 6.82
N GLY A 42 -5.80 44.60 7.48
CA GLY A 42 -6.79 43.61 7.06
C GLY A 42 -8.25 44.05 7.31
N GLU A 43 -9.22 43.26 6.83
CA GLU A 43 -10.66 43.55 6.96
C GLU A 43 -11.15 43.56 8.42
N GLN A 44 -10.50 42.77 9.29
CA GLN A 44 -10.78 42.70 10.73
C GLN A 44 -9.50 43.00 11.53
N PRO A 45 -9.60 43.75 12.65
CA PRO A 45 -8.48 43.95 13.57
C PRO A 45 -7.89 42.63 14.06
N MET A 46 -6.57 42.52 14.13
CA MET A 46 -5.89 41.28 14.54
C MET A 46 -6.22 40.90 15.99
N SER A 47 -6.49 41.89 16.85
CA SER A 47 -6.91 41.67 18.23
C SER A 47 -8.26 40.94 18.32
N GLU A 48 -9.20 41.26 17.43
CA GLU A 48 -10.51 40.60 17.36
C GLU A 48 -10.34 39.15 16.88
N VAL A 49 -9.57 38.93 15.81
CA VAL A 49 -9.29 37.57 15.29
C VAL A 49 -8.60 36.69 16.35
N ILE A 50 -7.63 37.25 17.09
CA ILE A 50 -6.95 36.52 18.17
C ILE A 50 -7.93 36.20 19.31
N THR A 51 -8.82 37.14 19.66
CA THR A 51 -9.81 36.93 20.72
C THR A 51 -10.79 35.82 20.33
N GLU A 52 -11.31 35.87 19.10
CA GLU A 52 -12.19 34.84 18.56
C GLU A 52 -11.51 33.46 18.53
N LEU A 53 -10.23 33.39 18.09
CA LEU A 53 -9.46 32.15 18.13
C LEU A 53 -9.35 31.57 19.54
N LEU A 54 -9.16 32.42 20.55
CA LEU A 54 -9.04 32.00 21.95
C LEU A 54 -10.38 31.56 22.54
N GLU A 55 -11.47 32.20 22.16
CA GLU A 55 -12.83 31.84 22.60
C GLU A 55 -13.33 30.54 21.95
N ASN A 56 -13.03 30.35 20.66
CA ASN A 56 -13.39 29.14 19.92
C ASN A 56 -12.54 27.92 20.28
N THR A 57 -11.38 28.13 20.90
CA THR A 57 -10.51 27.04 21.34
C THR A 57 -11.03 26.48 22.67
N SER A 58 -11.79 25.38 22.59
CA SER A 58 -12.33 24.68 23.77
C SER A 58 -11.26 23.88 24.55
N ASP A 59 -10.17 23.49 23.90
CA ASP A 59 -9.05 22.77 24.52
C ASP A 59 -7.87 23.72 24.79
N LYS A 60 -7.61 24.01 26.07
CA LYS A 60 -6.43 24.78 26.49
C LYS A 60 -5.10 24.09 26.17
N ASN A 61 -5.14 22.81 25.80
CA ASN A 61 -4.00 22.05 25.31
C ASN A 61 -3.94 21.96 23.78
N ASP A 62 -4.70 22.78 23.04
CA ASP A 62 -4.60 22.84 21.58
C ASP A 62 -3.15 23.17 21.16
N ALA A 63 -2.45 22.14 20.68
CA ALA A 63 -1.06 22.25 20.21
C ALA A 63 -0.92 23.12 18.96
N PHE A 64 -2.03 23.40 18.26
CA PHE A 64 -2.08 24.24 17.07
C PHE A 64 -2.33 25.72 17.40
N LEU A 65 -2.76 26.05 18.62
CA LEU A 65 -3.08 27.43 19.01
C LEU A 65 -1.88 28.38 18.83
N PRO A 66 -0.64 28.07 19.30
CA PRO A 66 0.51 28.93 19.02
C PRO A 66 0.78 29.12 17.53
N THR A 67 0.52 28.10 16.72
CA THR A 67 0.70 28.15 15.26
C THR A 67 -0.27 29.14 14.62
N ARG A 68 -1.57 29.07 14.95
CA ARG A 68 -2.60 29.98 14.43
C ARG A 68 -2.35 31.42 14.88
N ILE A 69 -1.98 31.62 16.13
CA ILE A 69 -1.61 32.96 16.64
C ILE A 69 -0.41 33.53 15.89
N CYS A 70 0.63 32.73 15.63
CA CYS A 70 1.78 33.19 14.82
C CYS A 70 1.37 33.59 13.40
N GLN A 71 0.39 32.92 12.78
CA GLN A 71 -0.11 33.28 11.45
C GLN A 71 -0.86 34.61 11.43
N VAL A 72 -1.59 34.94 12.50
CA VAL A 72 -2.25 36.25 12.63
C VAL A 72 -1.21 37.35 12.88
N LEU A 73 -0.23 37.10 13.77
CA LEU A 73 0.80 38.07 14.12
C LEU A 73 1.79 38.37 12.97
N ASP A 74 2.04 37.38 12.11
CA ASP A 74 2.96 37.47 10.98
C ASP A 74 2.37 36.82 9.72
N PRO A 75 1.36 37.44 9.07
CA PRO A 75 0.65 36.85 7.92
C PRO A 75 1.55 36.58 6.71
N LEU A 76 2.59 37.40 6.55
CA LEU A 76 3.60 37.28 5.50
C LEU A 76 4.82 36.45 5.92
N GLY A 77 4.80 35.88 7.12
CA GLY A 77 5.84 35.02 7.64
C GLY A 77 5.72 33.56 7.22
N PRO A 78 6.74 32.74 7.58
CA PRO A 78 6.68 31.30 7.45
C PRO A 78 5.66 30.70 8.44
N MET A 79 5.20 29.48 8.13
CA MET A 79 4.48 28.66 9.10
C MET A 79 5.41 28.27 10.24
N ARG A 80 4.88 28.25 11.46
CA ARG A 80 5.61 27.88 12.68
C ARG A 80 4.82 26.80 13.40
N PHE A 81 5.28 25.55 13.35
CA PHE A 81 4.54 24.38 13.83
C PHE A 81 5.44 23.44 14.63
N LYS A 82 5.19 23.29 15.94
CA LYS A 82 5.96 22.40 16.85
C LYS A 82 7.49 22.53 16.67
N GLY A 83 7.99 23.76 16.55
CA GLY A 83 9.41 24.07 16.32
C GLY A 83 9.89 23.95 14.86
N LEU A 84 9.03 23.54 13.93
CA LEU A 84 9.29 23.64 12.49
C LEU A 84 9.00 25.06 12.02
N VAL A 85 9.90 25.64 11.22
CA VAL A 85 9.73 26.95 10.60
C VAL A 85 9.93 26.82 9.09
N MET A 86 8.86 26.94 8.31
CA MET A 86 8.91 26.77 6.86
C MET A 86 7.73 27.40 6.15
N PHE A 87 7.93 27.75 4.87
CA PHE A 87 6.82 28.01 3.95
C PHE A 87 6.23 26.68 3.44
N PRO A 88 4.96 26.65 2.97
CA PRO A 88 4.34 25.41 2.49
C PRO A 88 5.09 24.73 1.33
N ASP A 89 5.72 25.50 0.46
CA ASP A 89 6.59 25.01 -0.62
C ASP A 89 7.90 24.39 -0.09
N GLY A 90 8.37 24.83 1.08
CA GLY A 90 9.53 24.29 1.77
C GLY A 90 9.31 22.92 2.46
N VAL A 91 8.06 22.47 2.60
CA VAL A 91 7.73 21.19 3.26
C VAL A 91 8.45 20.01 2.60
N GLY A 92 8.50 20.00 1.26
CA GLY A 92 9.18 18.96 0.50
C GLY A 92 10.68 18.86 0.83
N ALA A 93 11.37 19.99 0.78
CA ALA A 93 12.81 20.06 1.05
C ALA A 93 13.13 19.67 2.50
N MET A 94 12.34 20.15 3.46
CA MET A 94 12.52 19.80 4.87
C MET A 94 12.30 18.30 5.12
N LEU A 95 11.31 17.70 4.47
CA LEU A 95 11.06 16.26 4.55
C LEU A 95 12.21 15.46 3.93
N ALA A 96 12.71 15.89 2.77
CA ALA A 96 13.85 15.24 2.12
C ALA A 96 15.10 15.25 3.01
N GLU A 97 15.39 16.37 3.66
CA GLU A 97 16.50 16.47 4.60
C GLU A 97 16.30 15.56 5.82
N ALA A 98 15.12 15.59 6.43
CA ALA A 98 14.81 14.76 7.60
C ALA A 98 14.95 13.26 7.31
N VAL A 99 14.50 12.80 6.14
CA VAL A 99 14.66 11.42 5.67
C VAL A 99 16.14 11.11 5.42
N ARG A 100 16.87 12.00 4.73
CA ARG A 100 18.30 11.82 4.45
C ARG A 100 19.14 11.68 5.73
N THR A 101 18.85 12.48 6.75
CA THR A 101 19.53 12.42 8.05
C THR A 101 18.94 11.36 9.00
N LYS A 102 17.93 10.61 8.57
CA LYS A 102 17.22 9.59 9.36
C LYS A 102 16.68 10.15 10.69
N ASN A 103 16.24 11.41 10.69
CA ASN A 103 15.70 12.09 11.87
C ASN A 103 14.20 11.77 12.02
N ALA A 104 13.88 10.68 12.72
CA ALA A 104 12.51 10.19 12.91
C ALA A 104 11.59 11.23 13.55
N ASP A 105 12.07 11.98 14.54
CA ASP A 105 11.27 13.00 15.22
C ASP A 105 10.86 14.14 14.27
N SER A 106 11.79 14.56 13.40
CA SER A 106 11.48 15.59 12.39
C SER A 106 10.54 15.07 11.32
N ILE A 107 10.70 13.82 10.86
CA ILE A 107 9.76 13.19 9.91
C ILE A 107 8.35 13.15 10.51
N GLN A 108 8.23 12.75 11.78
CA GLN A 108 6.96 12.68 12.49
C GLN A 108 6.31 14.07 12.63
N ARG A 109 7.07 15.09 13.07
CA ARG A 109 6.57 16.47 13.16
C ARG A 109 6.12 17.02 11.80
N ILE A 110 6.82 16.70 10.72
CA ILE A 110 6.45 17.12 9.36
C ILE A 110 5.16 16.41 8.91
N ALA A 111 5.02 15.12 9.19
CA ALA A 111 3.79 14.38 8.91
C ALA A 111 2.59 14.99 9.66
N GLU A 112 2.75 15.30 10.94
CA GLU A 112 1.72 15.99 11.74
C GLU A 112 1.41 17.38 11.17
N CYS A 113 2.42 18.13 10.72
CA CYS A 113 2.22 19.43 10.08
C CYS A 113 1.36 19.30 8.83
N ILE A 114 1.65 18.33 7.96
CA ILE A 114 0.87 18.06 6.76
C ILE A 114 -0.57 17.72 7.14
N ASP A 115 -0.80 16.80 8.09
CA ASP A 115 -2.15 16.35 8.46
C ASP A 115 -2.98 17.42 9.18
N SER A 116 -2.34 18.34 9.90
CA SER A 116 -2.98 19.33 10.77
C SER A 116 -3.93 20.33 10.10
N GLY A 117 -3.85 20.51 8.77
CA GLY A 117 -4.55 21.58 8.06
C GLY A 117 -3.81 22.92 8.05
N VAL A 118 -2.79 23.11 8.92
CA VAL A 118 -2.00 24.35 9.01
C VAL A 118 -1.48 24.85 7.65
N PRO A 119 -0.94 24.00 6.76
CA PRO A 119 -0.49 24.46 5.44
C PRO A 119 -1.62 24.98 4.55
N LEU A 120 -2.81 24.38 4.65
CA LEU A 120 -3.98 24.80 3.89
C LEU A 120 -4.49 26.15 4.41
N ASP A 121 -4.64 26.28 5.73
CA ASP A 121 -5.08 27.50 6.41
C ASP A 121 -4.14 28.67 6.09
N TRP A 122 -2.82 28.44 6.19
CA TRP A 122 -1.81 29.44 5.83
C TRP A 122 -1.95 29.92 4.38
N THR A 123 -2.24 29.00 3.46
CA THR A 123 -2.37 29.32 2.03
C THR A 123 -3.67 30.08 1.75
N GLN A 124 -4.76 29.75 2.47
CA GLN A 124 -6.03 30.47 2.38
C GLN A 124 -5.89 31.90 2.88
N ASN A 125 -5.35 32.09 4.09
CA ASN A 125 -5.18 33.42 4.68
C ASN A 125 -4.34 34.35 3.81
N ARG A 126 -3.41 33.83 3.02
CA ARG A 126 -2.63 34.64 2.08
C ARG A 126 -3.35 35.01 0.80
N GLU A 127 -4.19 34.14 0.27
CA GLU A 127 -4.97 34.45 -0.93
C GLU A 127 -5.89 35.64 -0.66
N ASP A 128 -6.52 35.67 0.52
CA ASP A 128 -7.39 36.76 0.95
C ASP A 128 -6.60 38.08 1.12
N ASN A 129 -5.40 38.01 1.71
CA ASN A 129 -4.56 39.18 1.98
C ASN A 129 -3.80 39.73 0.76
N LEU A 130 -3.47 38.87 -0.22
CA LEU A 130 -2.61 39.22 -1.36
C LEU A 130 -3.34 39.22 -2.71
N LEU A 131 -4.62 38.83 -2.74
CA LEU A 131 -5.44 38.69 -3.95
C LEU A 131 -4.73 37.86 -5.04
N MET A 132 -3.98 36.84 -4.62
CA MET A 132 -3.17 35.99 -5.49
C MET A 132 -3.78 34.59 -5.56
N ASP A 133 -4.07 34.09 -6.76
CA ASP A 133 -4.61 32.74 -6.95
C ASP A 133 -3.61 31.67 -6.47
N GLN A 134 -3.98 30.96 -5.40
CA GLN A 134 -3.21 29.86 -4.82
C GLN A 134 -3.91 28.50 -5.02
N SER A 135 -4.83 28.40 -5.98
CA SER A 135 -5.63 27.20 -6.23
C SER A 135 -4.78 25.95 -6.51
N SER A 136 -3.65 26.10 -7.19
CA SER A 136 -2.69 25.02 -7.46
C SER A 136 -1.99 24.53 -6.19
N ALA A 137 -1.53 25.45 -5.35
CA ALA A 137 -0.91 25.14 -4.05
C ALA A 137 -1.89 24.43 -3.11
N LYS A 138 -3.13 24.93 -3.01
CA LYS A 138 -4.21 24.30 -2.22
C LYS A 138 -4.50 22.87 -2.69
N LYS A 139 -4.58 22.64 -4.00
CA LYS A 139 -4.76 21.30 -4.58
C LYS A 139 -3.60 20.37 -4.22
N ASN A 140 -2.37 20.85 -4.32
CA ASN A 140 -1.18 20.06 -3.97
C ASN A 140 -1.15 19.69 -2.49
N ILE A 141 -1.44 20.63 -1.58
CA ILE A 141 -1.52 20.37 -0.12
C ILE A 141 -2.59 19.31 0.18
N LYS A 142 -3.80 19.47 -0.35
CA LYS A 142 -4.89 18.49 -0.16
C LYS A 142 -4.52 17.10 -0.67
N ARG A 143 -3.84 17.03 -1.82
CA ARG A 143 -3.37 15.78 -2.39
C ARG A 143 -2.36 15.09 -1.49
N VAL A 144 -1.38 15.82 -0.97
CA VAL A 144 -0.35 15.28 -0.06
C VAL A 144 -0.97 14.83 1.27
N GLN A 145 -1.94 15.57 1.81
CA GLN A 145 -2.72 15.15 2.97
C GLN A 145 -3.47 13.83 2.74
N GLN A 146 -4.11 13.67 1.58
CA GLN A 146 -4.81 12.43 1.23
C GLN A 146 -3.84 11.24 1.12
N LEU A 147 -2.68 11.45 0.51
CA LEU A 147 -1.65 10.42 0.40
C LEU A 147 -1.09 10.01 1.76
N LEU A 148 -0.90 10.97 2.67
CA LEU A 148 -0.36 10.72 4.00
C LEU A 148 -1.29 9.82 4.86
N LYS A 149 -2.60 9.98 4.73
CA LYS A 149 -3.60 9.23 5.50
C LYS A 149 -3.65 7.74 5.16
N ILE A 150 -3.13 7.36 4.00
CA ILE A 150 -3.14 5.97 3.52
C ILE A 150 -1.83 5.30 3.95
N THR A 151 -1.92 4.22 4.73
CA THR A 151 -0.75 3.54 5.31
C THR A 151 -0.19 2.42 4.42
N THR A 152 -0.92 1.99 3.38
CA THR A 152 -0.47 0.99 2.40
C THR A 152 0.86 1.37 1.76
N PRO A 153 1.78 0.41 1.54
CA PRO A 153 3.03 0.65 0.81
C PRO A 153 2.79 1.36 -0.54
N GLY A 154 3.54 2.43 -0.79
CA GLY A 154 3.35 3.30 -1.95
C GLY A 154 2.51 4.56 -1.69
N TYR A 155 2.00 4.68 -0.47
CA TYR A 155 1.40 5.87 0.12
C TYR A 155 2.16 6.28 1.39
N GLY A 156 1.57 7.17 2.19
CA GLY A 156 2.16 7.64 3.44
C GLY A 156 3.23 8.69 3.22
N ILE A 157 4.11 8.83 4.21
CA ILE A 157 5.13 9.88 4.24
C ILE A 157 6.17 9.70 3.13
N GLU A 158 6.49 8.45 2.75
CA GLU A 158 7.42 8.16 1.66
C GLU A 158 6.84 8.59 0.31
N ARG A 159 5.53 8.44 0.10
CA ARG A 159 4.89 8.93 -1.11
C ARG A 159 4.86 10.45 -1.15
N CYS A 160 4.58 11.09 -0.01
CA CYS A 160 4.64 12.55 0.14
C CYS A 160 6.04 13.07 -0.19
N LEU A 161 7.09 12.41 0.30
CA LEU A 161 8.49 12.75 0.01
C LEU A 161 8.74 12.85 -1.51
N TYR A 162 8.40 11.82 -2.28
CA TYR A 162 8.72 11.80 -3.71
C TYR A 162 7.79 12.71 -4.53
N ASP A 163 6.54 12.85 -4.12
CA ASP A 163 5.58 13.71 -4.79
C ASP A 163 5.89 15.20 -4.58
N LEU A 164 6.37 15.58 -3.39
CA LEU A 164 6.85 16.94 -3.11
C LEU A 164 8.25 17.21 -3.70
N ASN A 165 9.06 16.16 -3.91
CA ASN A 165 10.42 16.28 -4.44
C ASN A 165 10.56 15.58 -5.79
N SER A 166 10.08 16.24 -6.84
CA SER A 166 10.08 15.71 -8.21
C SER A 166 11.46 15.39 -8.80
N PHE A 167 12.55 15.75 -8.12
CA PHE A 167 13.92 15.43 -8.55
C PHE A 167 14.71 14.64 -7.50
N ALA A 168 14.06 14.21 -6.40
CA ALA A 168 14.72 13.35 -5.43
C ALA A 168 14.98 11.96 -6.03
N PRO A 169 16.20 11.40 -5.84
CA PRO A 169 16.47 10.00 -6.10
C PRO A 169 15.71 9.12 -5.09
N CYS A 170 15.62 7.83 -5.37
CA CYS A 170 15.08 6.87 -4.40
C CYS A 170 15.97 6.86 -3.15
N MET A 171 15.36 7.05 -1.97
CA MET A 171 16.04 7.07 -0.66
C MET A 171 15.97 5.72 0.07
N SER A 172 15.76 4.63 -0.68
CA SER A 172 15.79 3.28 -0.13
C SER A 172 17.19 2.93 0.36
N PRO A 173 17.35 2.41 1.60
CA PRO A 173 18.63 1.90 2.08
C PRO A 173 19.24 0.81 1.20
N LEU A 174 18.41 0.04 0.49
CA LEU A 174 18.87 -0.98 -0.48
C LEU A 174 19.65 -0.35 -1.63
N LEU A 175 19.38 0.92 -1.93
CA LEU A 175 19.97 1.68 -3.03
C LEU A 175 21.00 2.70 -2.54
N ASP A 176 21.45 2.66 -1.27
CA ASP A 176 22.41 3.64 -0.72
C ASP A 176 23.71 3.76 -1.54
N LYS A 177 24.11 2.68 -2.24
CA LYS A 177 25.30 2.64 -3.11
C LYS A 177 25.01 2.94 -4.58
N ALA A 178 23.76 3.23 -4.95
CA ALA A 178 23.30 3.46 -6.31
C ALA A 178 22.46 4.75 -6.39
N TYR A 179 22.85 5.68 -7.26
CA TYR A 179 22.08 6.90 -7.45
C TYR A 179 20.90 6.66 -8.41
N VAL A 180 19.76 6.24 -7.87
CA VAL A 180 18.54 5.95 -8.65
C VAL A 180 17.67 7.21 -8.75
N TYR A 181 17.87 7.97 -9.82
CA TYR A 181 17.14 9.23 -10.05
C TYR A 181 15.80 9.03 -10.76
N SER A 182 15.72 8.07 -11.68
CA SER A 182 14.54 7.78 -12.48
C SER A 182 14.16 6.29 -12.44
N LEU A 183 12.97 5.95 -12.95
CA LEU A 183 12.55 4.55 -13.08
C LEU A 183 13.40 3.73 -14.06
N ARG A 184 14.13 4.39 -14.98
CA ARG A 184 15.08 3.71 -15.88
C ARG A 184 16.30 3.20 -15.12
N ASP A 185 16.65 3.85 -14.01
CA ASP A 185 17.84 3.52 -13.22
C ASP A 185 17.56 2.45 -12.16
N LEU A 186 16.28 2.26 -11.81
CA LEU A 186 15.88 1.37 -10.72
C LEU A 186 16.18 -0.10 -11.03
N MET A 187 15.70 -0.62 -12.17
CA MET A 187 15.87 -2.03 -12.50
C MET A 187 17.34 -2.42 -12.72
N PRO A 188 18.18 -1.62 -13.42
CA PRO A 188 19.62 -1.88 -13.49
C PRO A 188 20.31 -1.86 -12.13
N ALA A 189 19.90 -0.98 -11.21
CA ALA A 189 20.47 -0.94 -9.87
C ALA A 189 20.16 -2.22 -9.09
N LEU A 190 18.91 -2.70 -9.13
CA LEU A 190 18.50 -3.95 -8.49
C LEU A 190 19.21 -5.17 -9.10
N GLU A 191 19.33 -5.23 -10.43
CA GLU A 191 20.08 -6.28 -11.13
C GLU A 191 21.54 -6.33 -10.68
N SER A 192 22.20 -5.16 -10.57
CA SER A 192 23.58 -5.05 -10.10
C SER A 192 23.76 -5.52 -8.65
N ILE A 193 22.77 -5.25 -7.78
CA ILE A 193 22.77 -5.72 -6.40
C ILE A 193 22.69 -7.25 -6.36
N VAL A 194 21.70 -7.84 -7.06
CA VAL A 194 21.52 -9.30 -7.11
C VAL A 194 22.72 -9.99 -7.77
N SER A 195 23.27 -9.42 -8.84
CA SER A 195 24.45 -9.96 -9.52
C SER A 195 25.66 -10.09 -8.58
N LYS A 196 25.81 -9.17 -7.62
CA LYS A 196 26.93 -9.17 -6.66
C LYS A 196 26.66 -9.97 -5.40
N ALA A 197 25.46 -9.85 -4.84
CA ALA A 197 25.11 -10.46 -3.55
C ALA A 197 24.43 -11.83 -3.69
N GLY A 198 23.90 -12.15 -4.88
CA GLY A 198 23.06 -13.34 -5.12
C GLY A 198 21.62 -13.18 -4.64
N GLU A 199 21.31 -12.14 -3.86
CA GLU A 199 20.01 -11.90 -3.27
C GLU A 199 19.68 -10.41 -3.11
N LEU A 200 18.41 -10.10 -2.83
CA LEU A 200 17.98 -8.79 -2.32
C LEU A 200 17.59 -8.92 -0.84
N PRO A 201 18.05 -8.00 0.03
CA PRO A 201 17.64 -7.94 1.44
C PRO A 201 16.14 -7.59 1.54
N GLY A 202 15.29 -8.62 1.48
CA GLY A 202 13.85 -8.45 1.28
C GLY A 202 13.49 -8.13 -0.17
N LEU A 203 12.23 -8.35 -0.53
CA LEU A 203 11.78 -8.16 -1.91
C LEU A 203 11.80 -6.68 -2.33
N ILE A 204 11.44 -5.78 -1.40
CA ILE A 204 11.42 -4.31 -1.53
C ILE A 204 11.18 -3.67 -0.15
N ASP A 205 11.40 -2.35 -0.06
CA ASP A 205 10.96 -1.51 1.05
C ASP A 205 9.90 -0.47 0.64
N ARG A 206 9.40 0.29 1.63
CA ARG A 206 8.39 1.34 1.44
C ARG A 206 8.87 2.47 0.51
N HIS A 207 10.17 2.77 0.50
CA HIS A 207 10.75 3.81 -0.35
C HIS A 207 10.72 3.42 -1.83
N ILE A 208 11.05 2.17 -2.18
CA ILE A 208 11.01 1.71 -3.57
C ILE A 208 9.57 1.77 -4.12
N VAL A 209 8.59 1.29 -3.35
CA VAL A 209 7.18 1.31 -3.78
C VAL A 209 6.68 2.75 -3.96
N ALA A 210 6.92 3.60 -2.96
CA ALA A 210 6.52 5.00 -3.03
C ALA A 210 7.19 5.74 -4.18
N PHE A 211 8.45 5.44 -4.48
CA PHE A 211 9.18 6.00 -5.61
C PHE A 211 8.56 5.55 -6.94
N ILE A 212 8.30 4.25 -7.13
CA ILE A 212 7.61 3.73 -8.32
C ILE A 212 6.25 4.39 -8.49
N ALA A 213 5.47 4.47 -7.41
CA ALA A 213 4.12 4.98 -7.46
C ALA A 213 4.09 6.50 -7.77
N ALA A 214 5.01 7.29 -7.18
CA ALA A 214 5.19 8.71 -7.47
C ALA A 214 5.59 8.96 -8.94
N ARG A 215 6.61 8.23 -9.42
CA ARG A 215 7.16 8.41 -10.76
C ARG A 215 6.28 7.86 -11.89
N SER A 216 5.42 6.89 -11.58
CA SER A 216 4.41 6.37 -12.52
C SER A 216 3.13 7.20 -12.58
N LYS A 217 3.07 8.35 -11.88
CA LYS A 217 1.92 9.28 -11.88
C LYS A 217 0.60 8.60 -11.49
N GLY A 218 0.64 7.67 -10.54
CA GLY A 218 -0.54 7.01 -9.98
C GLY A 218 -1.15 5.89 -10.84
N GLN A 219 -0.54 5.51 -11.96
CA GLN A 219 -1.03 4.40 -12.80
C GLN A 219 -1.14 3.06 -12.06
N LEU A 220 -0.38 2.92 -10.97
CA LEU A 220 -0.26 1.68 -10.21
C LEU A 220 -1.04 1.68 -8.91
N ASP A 221 -1.70 2.78 -8.56
CA ASP A 221 -2.31 3.01 -7.24
C ASP A 221 -3.34 1.92 -6.87
N MET A 222 -4.14 1.44 -7.83
CA MET A 222 -5.10 0.33 -7.63
C MET A 222 -4.44 -1.05 -7.44
N LYS A 223 -3.16 -1.19 -7.79
CA LYS A 223 -2.39 -2.45 -7.73
C LYS A 223 -1.54 -2.56 -6.46
N LEU A 224 -1.54 -1.53 -5.61
CA LEU A 224 -0.79 -1.50 -4.36
C LEU A 224 -1.53 -2.14 -3.19
N LYS A 225 -2.86 -2.26 -3.26
CA LYS A 225 -3.68 -2.80 -2.16
C LYS A 225 -3.19 -4.17 -1.62
N PRO A 226 -2.79 -5.14 -2.46
CA PRO A 226 -2.31 -6.44 -1.95
C PRO A 226 -1.03 -6.35 -1.11
N LEU A 227 -0.30 -5.24 -1.15
CA LEU A 227 0.95 -5.06 -0.38
C LEU A 227 0.71 -4.89 1.13
N GLU A 228 -0.53 -4.61 1.56
CA GLU A 228 -0.87 -4.55 2.98
C GLU A 228 -0.98 -5.95 3.62
N GLU A 229 -1.24 -6.98 2.82
CA GLU A 229 -1.52 -8.32 3.32
C GLU A 229 -0.28 -8.94 3.98
N ASP A 230 -0.43 -9.37 5.23
CA ASP A 230 0.62 -9.99 6.05
C ASP A 230 1.94 -9.17 6.11
N GLY A 231 1.82 -7.84 6.12
CA GLY A 231 2.98 -6.94 6.15
C GLY A 231 3.89 -7.10 4.92
N GLY A 232 3.33 -7.49 3.78
CA GLY A 232 4.06 -7.71 2.53
C GLY A 232 4.65 -9.12 2.37
N LYS A 233 4.46 -10.02 3.36
CA LYS A 233 4.99 -11.39 3.31
C LYS A 233 4.08 -12.35 2.56
N ALA A 234 2.79 -12.03 2.47
CA ALA A 234 1.83 -12.84 1.73
C ALA A 234 2.26 -13.03 0.28
N ILE A 235 1.98 -14.20 -0.29
CA ILE A 235 2.27 -14.51 -1.70
C ILE A 235 1.63 -13.47 -2.63
N SER A 236 0.42 -13.01 -2.30
CA SER A 236 -0.29 -11.93 -3.02
C SER A 236 0.51 -10.62 -3.07
N ALA A 237 1.09 -10.22 -1.94
CA ALA A 237 1.96 -9.03 -1.86
C ALA A 237 3.22 -9.22 -2.72
N ARG A 238 3.87 -10.38 -2.64
CA ARG A 238 5.06 -10.68 -3.45
C ARG A 238 4.76 -10.71 -4.96
N ILE A 239 3.59 -11.22 -5.37
CA ILE A 239 3.11 -11.16 -6.75
C ILE A 239 2.83 -9.71 -7.18
N ALA A 240 2.29 -8.87 -6.29
CA ALA A 240 2.09 -7.46 -6.58
C ALA A 240 3.42 -6.72 -6.79
N ILE A 241 4.46 -7.06 -6.02
CA ILE A 241 5.82 -6.53 -6.22
C ILE A 241 6.38 -6.98 -7.56
N LEU A 242 6.23 -8.27 -7.89
CA LEU A 242 6.61 -8.79 -9.21
C LEU A 242 5.90 -8.03 -10.35
N TYR A 243 4.62 -7.70 -10.16
CA TYR A 243 3.88 -6.87 -11.10
C TYR A 243 4.47 -5.45 -11.24
N LEU A 244 4.83 -4.81 -10.13
CA LEU A 244 5.48 -3.49 -10.15
C LEU A 244 6.80 -3.54 -10.93
N PHE A 245 7.65 -4.53 -10.69
CA PHE A 245 8.89 -4.72 -11.44
C PHE A 245 8.66 -5.04 -12.91
N ALA A 246 7.67 -5.89 -13.21
CA ALA A 246 7.27 -6.18 -14.59
C ALA A 246 6.80 -4.91 -15.33
N PHE A 247 6.04 -4.05 -14.65
CA PHE A 247 5.63 -2.75 -15.19
C PHE A 247 6.85 -1.85 -15.43
N VAL A 248 7.72 -1.67 -14.43
CA VAL A 248 8.88 -0.79 -14.57
C VAL A 248 9.80 -1.28 -15.70
N GLN A 249 10.09 -2.58 -15.76
CA GLN A 249 10.89 -3.15 -16.85
C GLN A 249 10.25 -2.89 -18.22
N ARG A 250 8.94 -3.10 -18.35
CA ARG A 250 8.24 -2.94 -19.64
C ARG A 250 8.24 -1.50 -20.13
N GLU A 251 7.99 -0.55 -19.23
CA GLU A 251 7.85 0.87 -19.60
C GLU A 251 9.19 1.61 -19.68
N TYR A 252 10.19 1.19 -18.88
CA TYR A 252 11.44 1.94 -18.70
C TYR A 252 12.71 1.15 -19.04
N GLY A 253 12.60 -0.17 -19.22
CA GLY A 253 13.73 -1.05 -19.44
C GLY A 253 14.47 -1.43 -18.14
N PRO A 254 15.63 -2.12 -18.27
CA PRO A 254 16.21 -2.64 -19.50
C PRO A 254 15.47 -3.90 -20.00
N ASP A 255 15.72 -4.30 -21.24
CA ASP A 255 15.01 -5.42 -21.87
C ASP A 255 15.20 -6.77 -21.16
N THR A 256 16.34 -6.97 -20.49
CA THR A 256 16.69 -8.22 -19.82
C THR A 256 17.38 -7.95 -18.47
N LEU A 257 17.03 -8.78 -17.48
CA LEU A 257 17.49 -8.72 -16.09
C LEU A 257 17.72 -10.17 -15.60
N PRO A 258 18.77 -10.87 -16.09
CA PRO A 258 18.92 -12.31 -15.89
C PRO A 258 19.10 -12.70 -14.41
N HIS A 259 19.89 -11.95 -13.64
CA HIS A 259 20.16 -12.30 -12.24
C HIS A 259 18.91 -12.04 -11.38
N LEU A 260 18.29 -10.87 -11.53
CA LEU A 260 17.08 -10.51 -10.81
C LEU A 260 15.90 -11.41 -11.18
N THR A 261 15.72 -11.76 -12.45
CA THR A 261 14.64 -12.67 -12.88
C THR A 261 14.84 -14.06 -12.27
N LYS A 262 16.07 -14.57 -12.24
CA LYS A 262 16.39 -15.87 -11.62
C LYS A 262 16.08 -15.84 -10.13
N TRP A 263 16.60 -14.85 -9.41
CA TRP A 263 16.36 -14.70 -7.98
C TRP A 263 14.87 -14.57 -7.65
N LEU A 264 14.13 -13.74 -8.40
CA LEU A 264 12.69 -13.59 -8.23
C LEU A 264 11.93 -14.90 -8.45
N ALA A 265 12.35 -15.72 -9.42
CA ALA A 265 11.71 -17.01 -9.68
C ALA A 265 11.95 -18.02 -8.56
N GLU A 266 13.13 -18.01 -7.93
CA GLU A 266 13.42 -18.83 -6.76
C GLU A 266 12.58 -18.38 -5.56
N GLU A 267 12.53 -17.08 -5.28
CA GLU A 267 11.79 -16.48 -4.16
C GLU A 267 10.26 -16.62 -4.30
N LEU A 268 9.75 -16.62 -5.54
CA LEU A 268 8.32 -16.71 -5.86
C LEU A 268 7.87 -18.11 -6.28
N LYS A 269 8.75 -19.11 -6.24
CA LYS A 269 8.37 -20.50 -6.51
C LYS A 269 7.17 -20.99 -5.68
N PRO A 270 7.00 -20.61 -4.39
CA PRO A 270 5.81 -20.97 -3.61
C PRO A 270 4.49 -20.43 -4.19
N ALA A 271 4.50 -19.43 -5.07
CA ALA A 271 3.29 -18.96 -5.75
C ALA A 271 2.64 -20.03 -6.63
N LEU A 272 3.40 -21.06 -7.05
CA LEU A 272 2.85 -22.19 -7.79
C LEU A 272 1.86 -23.03 -6.97
N ASP A 273 1.89 -22.96 -5.63
CA ASP A 273 0.92 -23.65 -4.76
C ASP A 273 -0.47 -23.00 -4.74
N LEU A 274 -0.62 -21.84 -5.39
CA LEU A 274 -1.93 -21.28 -5.71
C LEU A 274 -2.72 -22.18 -6.67
N TYR A 275 -2.02 -22.96 -7.51
CA TYR A 275 -2.60 -23.97 -8.38
C TYR A 275 -2.76 -25.29 -7.61
N LYS A 276 -3.96 -25.83 -7.57
CA LYS A 276 -4.32 -27.09 -6.90
C LYS A 276 -3.96 -28.31 -7.74
N GLY A 277 -4.14 -28.25 -9.05
CA GLY A 277 -3.81 -29.35 -9.96
C GLY A 277 -2.33 -29.72 -9.95
N ARG A 278 -2.01 -30.98 -9.61
CA ARG A 278 -0.62 -31.48 -9.58
C ARG A 278 0.03 -31.43 -10.97
N SER A 279 -0.64 -31.94 -11.99
CA SER A 279 -0.14 -31.95 -13.36
C SER A 279 0.13 -30.53 -13.89
N LEU A 280 -0.74 -29.57 -13.54
CA LEU A 280 -0.57 -28.17 -13.90
C LEU A 280 0.63 -27.54 -13.17
N ARG A 281 0.79 -27.80 -11.87
CA ARG A 281 1.97 -27.36 -11.11
C ARG A 281 3.26 -27.94 -11.66
N ASP A 282 3.28 -29.22 -11.98
CA ASP A 282 4.45 -29.90 -12.55
C ASP A 282 4.81 -29.31 -13.93
N ASP A 283 3.82 -29.00 -14.75
CA ASP A 283 4.02 -28.33 -16.05
C ASP A 283 4.55 -26.89 -15.90
N LEU A 284 3.95 -26.09 -15.01
CA LEU A 284 4.41 -24.74 -14.72
C LEU A 284 5.82 -24.73 -14.14
N THR A 285 6.15 -25.68 -13.27
CA THR A 285 7.48 -25.82 -12.67
C THR A 285 8.51 -26.16 -13.74
N ARG A 286 8.24 -27.12 -14.63
CA ARG A 286 9.16 -27.50 -15.73
C ARG A 286 9.42 -26.34 -16.70
N LYS A 287 8.42 -25.50 -16.95
CA LYS A 287 8.54 -24.36 -17.86
C LYS A 287 9.20 -23.13 -17.22
N LEU A 288 9.35 -23.11 -15.89
CA LEU A 288 9.88 -21.95 -15.17
C LEU A 288 11.29 -21.59 -15.63
N ASP A 289 12.18 -22.56 -15.78
CA ASP A 289 13.58 -22.32 -16.18
C ASP A 289 13.68 -21.68 -17.57
N VAL A 290 12.80 -22.06 -18.50
CA VAL A 290 12.72 -21.47 -19.85
C VAL A 290 12.31 -20.00 -19.78
N VAL A 291 11.36 -19.66 -18.89
CA VAL A 291 10.93 -18.28 -18.67
C VAL A 291 12.03 -17.46 -18.01
N VAL A 292 12.69 -18.02 -17.00
CA VAL A 292 13.81 -17.38 -16.28
C VAL A 292 14.96 -17.05 -17.23
N ALA A 293 15.32 -17.96 -18.13
CA ALA A 293 16.39 -17.75 -19.11
C ALA A 293 16.16 -16.54 -20.03
N THR A 294 14.93 -16.06 -20.16
CA THR A 294 14.63 -14.85 -20.96
C THR A 294 15.09 -13.55 -20.29
N GLY A 295 15.28 -13.54 -18.97
CA GLY A 295 15.54 -12.33 -18.19
C GLY A 295 14.38 -11.32 -18.21
N LYS A 296 13.18 -11.72 -18.62
CA LYS A 296 12.00 -10.84 -18.70
C LYS A 296 11.08 -11.08 -17.51
N ILE A 297 11.10 -10.16 -16.55
CA ILE A 297 10.24 -10.16 -15.36
C ILE A 297 8.76 -10.12 -15.76
N SER A 298 8.42 -9.40 -16.83
CA SER A 298 7.05 -9.41 -17.38
C SER A 298 6.57 -10.81 -17.81
N ARG A 299 7.46 -11.65 -18.37
CA ARG A 299 7.14 -13.03 -18.70
C ARG A 299 7.05 -13.91 -17.45
N LEU A 300 7.95 -13.70 -16.48
CA LEU A 300 7.89 -14.38 -15.19
C LEU A 300 6.56 -14.11 -14.47
N TYR A 301 6.12 -12.85 -14.44
CA TYR A 301 4.82 -12.45 -13.89
C TYR A 301 3.66 -13.17 -14.57
N ALA A 302 3.62 -13.16 -15.90
CA ALA A 302 2.55 -13.81 -16.66
C ALA A 302 2.53 -15.33 -16.47
N HIS A 303 3.69 -15.94 -16.23
CA HIS A 303 3.83 -17.38 -15.98
C HIS A 303 3.36 -17.78 -14.58
N LEU A 304 3.73 -17.01 -13.56
CA LEU A 304 3.40 -17.32 -12.16
C LEU A 304 1.98 -16.91 -11.76
N HIS A 305 1.39 -15.90 -12.40
CA HIS A 305 0.10 -15.36 -12.00
C HIS A 305 -0.88 -15.23 -13.17
N HIS A 306 -1.73 -16.26 -13.32
CA HIS A 306 -2.82 -16.27 -14.30
C HIS A 306 -4.21 -16.45 -13.61
N PRO A 307 -4.89 -15.36 -13.21
CA PRO A 307 -6.10 -15.41 -12.38
C PRO A 307 -7.21 -16.31 -12.93
N ALA A 308 -7.44 -16.27 -14.24
CA ALA A 308 -8.46 -17.10 -14.87
C ALA A 308 -8.14 -18.59 -14.77
N THR A 309 -6.85 -18.96 -14.84
CA THR A 309 -6.41 -20.35 -14.74
C THR A 309 -6.47 -20.82 -13.30
N ILE A 310 -6.01 -19.99 -12.34
CA ILE A 310 -6.11 -20.28 -10.92
C ILE A 310 -7.58 -20.51 -10.52
N LYS A 311 -8.48 -19.62 -10.94
CA LYS A 311 -9.92 -19.75 -10.66
C LYS A 311 -10.52 -21.01 -11.28
N LYS A 312 -10.19 -21.31 -12.54
CA LYS A 312 -10.66 -22.52 -13.22
C LYS A 312 -10.18 -23.79 -12.51
N ASP A 313 -8.90 -23.84 -12.17
CA ASP A 313 -8.28 -24.97 -11.49
C ASP A 313 -8.87 -25.20 -10.09
N GLN A 314 -9.14 -24.12 -9.34
CA GLN A 314 -9.86 -24.21 -8.05
C GLN A 314 -11.27 -24.80 -8.20
N VAL A 315 -12.03 -24.40 -9.22
CA VAL A 315 -13.36 -24.96 -9.49
C VAL A 315 -13.27 -26.44 -9.87
N GLN A 316 -12.31 -26.82 -10.72
CA GLN A 316 -12.08 -28.21 -11.10
C GLN A 316 -11.66 -29.08 -9.92
N PHE A 317 -10.79 -28.55 -9.06
CA PHE A 317 -10.38 -29.23 -7.84
C PHE A 317 -11.56 -29.45 -6.88
N ALA A 318 -12.41 -28.45 -6.69
CA ALA A 318 -13.62 -28.58 -5.88
C ALA A 318 -14.61 -29.62 -6.47
N ALA A 319 -14.73 -29.70 -7.80
CA ALA A 319 -15.54 -30.72 -8.46
C ALA A 319 -14.96 -32.13 -8.23
N ALA A 320 -13.65 -32.30 -8.39
CA ALA A 320 -12.97 -33.58 -8.16
C ALA A 320 -13.08 -34.05 -6.70
N GLN A 321 -13.04 -33.12 -5.74
CA GLN A 321 -13.28 -33.46 -4.33
C GLN A 321 -14.71 -33.99 -4.09
N ARG A 322 -15.72 -33.43 -4.75
CA ARG A 322 -17.10 -33.93 -4.64
C ARG A 322 -17.24 -35.32 -5.26
N GLU A 323 -16.67 -35.52 -6.45
CA GLU A 323 -16.67 -36.82 -7.13
C GLU A 323 -15.97 -37.90 -6.30
N LEU A 324 -14.86 -37.55 -5.63
CA LEU A 324 -14.19 -38.45 -4.68
C LEU A 324 -15.12 -38.84 -3.53
N VAL A 325 -15.81 -37.89 -2.91
CA VAL A 325 -16.76 -38.15 -1.82
C VAL A 325 -17.92 -39.04 -2.28
N GLU A 326 -18.51 -38.76 -3.45
CA GLU A 326 -19.59 -39.56 -4.02
C GLU A 326 -19.12 -40.98 -4.35
N THR A 327 -17.95 -41.12 -4.96
CA THR A 327 -17.38 -42.42 -5.35
C THR A 327 -17.03 -43.24 -4.12
N THR A 328 -16.40 -42.64 -3.11
CA THR A 328 -16.09 -43.32 -1.84
C THR A 328 -17.35 -43.75 -1.09
N ALA A 329 -18.38 -42.91 -1.05
CA ALA A 329 -19.68 -43.29 -0.51
C ALA A 329 -20.31 -44.46 -1.28
N LYS A 330 -20.17 -44.48 -2.62
CA LYS A 330 -20.68 -45.58 -3.44
C LYS A 330 -19.91 -46.88 -3.22
N ILE A 331 -18.58 -46.82 -3.11
CA ILE A 331 -17.75 -47.98 -2.77
C ILE A 331 -18.20 -48.55 -1.42
N ALA A 332 -18.35 -47.69 -0.39
CA ALA A 332 -18.83 -48.12 0.92
C ALA A 332 -20.25 -48.73 0.88
N GLU A 333 -21.15 -48.20 0.04
CA GLU A 333 -22.48 -48.79 -0.17
C GLU A 333 -22.38 -50.18 -0.81
N LEU A 334 -21.55 -50.34 -1.85
CA LEU A 334 -21.35 -51.61 -2.56
C LEU A 334 -20.69 -52.68 -1.68
N GLU A 335 -19.78 -52.27 -0.80
CA GLU A 335 -19.12 -53.13 0.18
C GLU A 335 -20.02 -53.48 1.38
N SER A 336 -21.15 -52.79 1.56
CA SER A 336 -22.04 -53.05 2.69
C SER A 336 -22.69 -54.43 2.61
N GLU A 337 -22.81 -55.11 3.76
CA GLU A 337 -23.53 -56.40 3.85
C GLU A 337 -24.97 -56.29 3.35
N ARG A 338 -25.59 -55.12 3.51
CA ARG A 338 -26.95 -54.85 3.04
C ARG A 338 -27.05 -54.96 1.53
N PHE A 339 -26.08 -54.43 0.80
CA PHE A 339 -26.02 -54.53 -0.66
C PHE A 339 -25.73 -55.97 -1.09
N PHE A 340 -24.74 -56.64 -0.48
CA PHE A 340 -24.45 -58.06 -0.74
C PHE A 340 -25.67 -58.96 -0.54
N ASN A 341 -26.39 -58.78 0.57
CA ASN A 341 -27.60 -59.55 0.88
C ASN A 341 -28.75 -59.27 -0.09
N LYS A 342 -28.85 -58.03 -0.59
CA LYS A 342 -29.85 -57.66 -1.62
C LYS A 342 -29.48 -58.27 -2.98
N ALA A 343 -28.21 -58.20 -3.38
CA ALA A 343 -27.70 -58.80 -4.61
C ALA A 343 -27.85 -60.33 -4.60
N ARG A 344 -27.51 -61.00 -3.49
CA ARG A 344 -27.69 -62.46 -3.33
C ARG A 344 -29.15 -62.89 -3.45
N ARG A 345 -30.07 -62.15 -2.83
CA ARG A 345 -31.52 -62.40 -2.97
C ARG A 345 -32.01 -62.22 -4.41
N ALA A 346 -31.52 -61.22 -5.13
CA ALA A 346 -31.85 -61.02 -6.53
C ALA A 346 -31.31 -62.18 -7.40
N GLY A 347 -30.07 -62.60 -7.16
CA GLY A 347 -29.47 -63.76 -7.83
C GLY A 347 -30.25 -65.05 -7.59
N TRP A 348 -30.70 -65.30 -6.36
CA TRP A 348 -31.54 -66.46 -6.04
C TRP A 348 -32.89 -66.46 -6.77
N ARG A 349 -33.51 -65.28 -6.97
CA ARG A 349 -34.77 -65.19 -7.73
C ARG A 349 -34.57 -65.54 -9.20
N ILE A 350 -33.49 -65.03 -9.81
CA ILE A 350 -33.16 -65.33 -11.22
C ILE A 350 -32.83 -66.81 -11.38
N ALA A 351 -31.99 -67.36 -10.50
CA ALA A 351 -31.63 -68.78 -10.52
C ALA A 351 -32.85 -69.68 -10.34
N SER A 352 -33.74 -69.35 -9.40
CA SER A 352 -35.00 -70.08 -9.19
C SER A 352 -35.90 -70.06 -10.43
N GLY A 353 -36.02 -68.90 -11.10
CA GLY A 353 -36.77 -68.79 -12.35
C GLY A 353 -36.19 -69.67 -13.47
N ILE A 354 -34.87 -69.64 -13.67
CA ILE A 354 -34.19 -70.47 -14.68
C ILE A 354 -34.37 -71.96 -14.35
N SER A 355 -34.13 -72.36 -13.11
CA SER A 355 -34.31 -73.76 -12.67
C SER A 355 -35.75 -74.22 -12.86
N SER A 356 -36.73 -73.36 -12.62
CA SER A 356 -38.15 -73.68 -12.85
C SER A 356 -38.44 -73.87 -14.33
N CYS A 357 -37.92 -73.02 -15.21
CA CYS A 357 -38.07 -73.19 -16.66
C CYS A 357 -37.41 -74.49 -17.16
N ILE A 358 -36.20 -74.80 -16.67
CA ILE A 358 -35.52 -76.06 -17.01
C ILE A 358 -36.34 -77.25 -16.52
N ALA A 359 -36.84 -77.22 -15.28
CA ALA A 359 -37.66 -78.29 -14.73
C ALA A 359 -38.93 -78.52 -15.55
N VAL A 360 -39.67 -77.46 -15.90
CA VAL A 360 -40.87 -77.53 -16.76
C VAL A 360 -40.53 -78.11 -18.13
N PHE A 361 -39.43 -77.67 -18.74
CA PHE A 361 -38.97 -78.20 -20.03
C PHE A 361 -38.63 -79.69 -19.96
N THR A 362 -37.86 -80.12 -18.94
CA THR A 362 -37.52 -81.53 -18.75
C THR A 362 -38.75 -82.41 -18.53
N ILE A 363 -39.73 -81.94 -17.76
CA ILE A 363 -40.99 -82.65 -17.55
C ILE A 363 -41.78 -82.75 -18.86
N GLY A 364 -41.87 -81.66 -19.63
CA GLY A 364 -42.55 -81.66 -20.93
C GLY A 364 -41.96 -82.65 -21.93
N VAL A 365 -40.62 -82.77 -21.98
CA VAL A 365 -39.94 -83.75 -22.83
C VAL A 365 -40.23 -85.19 -22.38
N LEU A 366 -40.24 -85.45 -21.06
CA LEU A 366 -40.54 -86.76 -20.49
C LEU A 366 -41.97 -87.24 -20.75
N PHE A 367 -42.94 -86.34 -20.93
CA PHE A 367 -44.32 -86.68 -21.29
C PHE A 367 -44.54 -86.89 -22.80
N LEU A 368 -43.59 -86.47 -23.64
CA LEU A 368 -43.65 -86.60 -25.10
C LEU A 368 -42.89 -87.84 -25.63
N THR A 369 -42.09 -88.49 -24.79
CA THR A 369 -41.45 -89.80 -25.00
C THR A 369 -42.24 -90.88 -24.30
#